data_AF-A0A968LW30-F1
#
_entry.id   AF-A0A968LW30-F1
#
_cell.length_a   1.000
_cell.length_b   1.000
_cell.length_c   1.000
_cell.angle_alpha   90.00
_cell.angle_beta   90.00
_cell.angle_gamma   90.00
#
_symmetry.space_group_name_H-M   'P 1'
#
loop_
_entity.id
_entity.type
_entity.pdbx_description
1 polymer ?
#
loop_
_entity_poly.entity_id
_entity_poly.type
_entity_poly.pdbx_seq_one_letter_code
_entity_poly.pdbx_strand_id
1 'polypeptide(L)'
;MDYLTNGVFFGNVIRAIHRYAGDGMIIMAVLHMVRNLFTDRYRGFRDVPWVSGVFLLLLTGVVGLTGYLLVWDQRALVVTEAIVRTLLSLDSVIGGLGTFLARALLAGDQPNNLTLSRMFFLHVGPAVLIFFFLWVHYLRLHRPKIWPPAFVTLLTIGSVLLVAGLLPVETTLPATQPIVADQAQIPYDVFYLWPVLLLQSASPAVVLAVLAAIFGVLFVLPWIPAKTHRYVNVATVTPESAILCSRPSVCSSSFRISARMMSSMV
;
A
#
# COMPACT_ATOMS: atom_id res chain seq x y z
N MET A 1 4.05 -1.00 -27.26
CA MET A 1 3.36 0.17 -26.66
C MET A 1 2.95 1.21 -27.68
N ASP A 2 3.72 1.37 -28.76
CA ASP A 2 3.46 2.37 -29.82
C ASP A 2 2.10 2.20 -30.51
N TYR A 3 1.70 0.96 -30.78
CA TYR A 3 0.38 0.67 -31.36
C TYR A 3 -0.78 1.13 -30.47
N LEU A 4 -0.70 0.92 -29.16
CA LEU A 4 -1.72 1.41 -28.22
C LEU A 4 -1.73 2.94 -28.14
N THR A 5 -0.57 3.58 -28.28
CA THR A 5 -0.47 5.04 -28.15
C THR A 5 -0.96 5.77 -29.39
N ASN A 6 -0.59 5.29 -30.58
CA ASN A 6 -0.82 5.98 -31.85
C ASN A 6 -1.87 5.31 -32.75
N GLY A 7 -2.11 4.01 -32.57
CA GLY A 7 -2.98 3.21 -33.44
C GLY A 7 -4.37 2.94 -32.89
N VAL A 8 -4.62 3.21 -31.61
CA VAL A 8 -5.91 2.96 -30.95
C VAL A 8 -6.54 4.29 -30.54
N PHE A 9 -7.81 4.49 -30.93
CA PHE A 9 -8.59 5.66 -30.52
C PHE A 9 -8.67 5.74 -28.98
N PHE A 10 -8.28 6.89 -28.41
CA PHE A 10 -8.09 7.11 -26.97
C PHE A 10 -7.06 6.20 -26.26
N GLY A 11 -6.27 5.41 -26.97
CA GLY A 11 -5.33 4.49 -26.33
C GLY A 11 -4.23 5.20 -25.51
N ASN A 12 -3.73 6.35 -25.97
CA ASN A 12 -2.84 7.20 -25.18
C ASN A 12 -3.51 7.70 -23.88
N VAL A 13 -4.79 8.08 -23.93
CA VAL A 13 -5.53 8.58 -22.76
C VAL A 13 -5.73 7.48 -21.73
N ILE A 14 -6.17 6.29 -22.15
CA ILE A 14 -6.34 5.14 -21.25
C ILE A 14 -5.00 4.76 -20.59
N ARG A 15 -3.91 4.77 -21.38
CA ARG A 15 -2.57 4.53 -20.88
C ARG A 15 -2.12 5.58 -19.86
N ALA A 16 -2.37 6.85 -20.14
CA ALA A 16 -2.06 7.94 -19.22
C ALA A 16 -2.85 7.83 -17.91
N ILE A 17 -4.16 7.58 -17.99
CA ILE A 17 -5.02 7.37 -16.82
C ILE A 17 -4.49 6.20 -15.98
N HIS A 18 -4.19 5.05 -16.60
CA HIS A 18 -3.71 3.88 -15.86
C HIS A 18 -2.37 4.16 -15.16
N ARG A 19 -1.43 4.83 -15.86
CA ARG A 19 -0.13 5.21 -15.30
C ARG A 19 -0.28 6.16 -14.11
N TYR A 20 -1.02 7.27 -14.25
CA TYR A 20 -1.16 8.27 -13.18
C TYR A 20 -2.10 7.81 -12.05
N ALA A 21 -3.10 6.98 -12.34
CA ALA A 21 -3.92 6.35 -11.31
C ALA A 21 -3.09 5.41 -10.42
N GLY A 22 -2.07 4.73 -10.97
CA GLY A 22 -1.12 3.94 -10.19
C GLY A 22 -0.37 4.76 -9.14
N ASP A 23 0.15 5.94 -9.53
CA ASP A 23 0.82 6.86 -8.57
C ASP A 23 -0.17 7.38 -7.53
N GLY A 24 -1.35 7.81 -7.98
CA GLY A 24 -2.42 8.25 -7.09
C GLY A 24 -2.81 7.18 -6.07
N MET A 25 -2.85 5.91 -6.47
CA MET A 25 -3.14 4.78 -5.58
C MET A 25 -2.11 4.65 -4.45
N ILE A 26 -0.81 4.71 -4.77
CA ILE A 26 0.27 4.63 -3.77
C ILE A 26 0.22 5.85 -2.83
N ILE A 27 0.09 7.06 -3.38
CA ILE A 27 0.01 8.30 -2.59
C ILE A 27 -1.17 8.22 -1.62
N MET A 28 -2.36 7.87 -2.11
CA MET A 28 -3.56 7.80 -1.27
C MET A 28 -3.48 6.67 -0.23
N ALA A 29 -2.89 5.52 -0.56
CA ALA A 29 -2.67 4.43 0.40
C ALA A 29 -1.72 4.85 1.53
N VAL A 30 -0.62 5.54 1.20
CA VAL A 30 0.31 6.08 2.20
C VAL A 30 -0.37 7.14 3.07
N LEU A 31 -1.10 8.10 2.47
CA LEU A 31 -1.85 9.12 3.23
C LEU A 31 -2.92 8.47 4.13
N HIS A 32 -3.60 7.43 3.65
CA HIS A 32 -4.54 6.64 4.43
C HIS A 32 -3.86 5.99 5.64
N MET A 33 -2.70 5.35 5.44
CA MET A 33 -1.92 4.74 6.52
C MET A 33 -1.46 5.80 7.54
N VAL A 34 -0.88 6.91 7.06
CA VAL A 34 -0.38 8.02 7.88
C VAL A 34 -1.49 8.62 8.74
N ARG A 35 -2.68 8.83 8.18
CA ARG A 35 -3.85 9.30 8.96
C ARG A 35 -4.20 8.33 10.09
N ASN A 36 -4.19 7.03 9.85
CA ASN A 36 -4.50 6.03 10.88
C ASN A 36 -3.39 5.94 11.94
N LEU A 37 -2.13 6.14 11.54
CA LEU A 37 -0.98 6.21 12.45
C LEU A 37 -1.11 7.41 13.41
N PHE A 38 -1.37 8.62 12.90
CA PHE A 38 -1.51 9.82 13.72
C PHE A 38 -2.78 9.87 14.57
N THR A 39 -3.81 9.10 14.20
CA THR A 39 -5.06 9.00 15.00
C THR A 39 -5.08 7.79 15.93
N ASP A 40 -3.96 7.08 16.08
CA ASP A 40 -3.79 5.87 16.89
C ASP A 40 -4.84 4.77 16.56
N ARG A 41 -5.30 4.72 15.31
CA ARG A 41 -6.37 3.82 14.84
C ARG A 41 -5.84 2.46 14.36
N TYR A 42 -4.79 1.95 14.97
CA TYR A 42 -4.14 0.71 14.57
C TYR A 42 -4.04 -0.35 15.68
N ARG A 43 -4.56 -0.07 16.88
CA ARG A 43 -4.46 -0.93 18.07
C ARG A 43 -5.79 -1.60 18.43
N GLY A 44 -5.73 -2.63 19.28
CA GLY A 44 -6.90 -3.34 19.81
C GLY A 44 -7.71 -4.01 18.69
N PHE A 45 -9.02 -3.76 18.62
CA PHE A 45 -9.91 -4.31 17.58
C PHE A 45 -9.55 -3.90 16.13
N ARG A 46 -8.61 -2.96 15.95
CA ARG A 46 -8.15 -2.47 14.64
C ARG A 46 -6.79 -3.03 14.22
N ASP A 47 -6.28 -4.03 14.93
CA ASP A 47 -5.06 -4.76 14.60
C ASP A 47 -5.13 -5.42 13.20
N VAL A 48 -6.22 -6.13 12.90
CA VAL A 48 -6.40 -6.82 11.61
C VAL A 48 -6.49 -5.86 10.43
N PRO A 49 -7.32 -4.79 10.45
CA PRO A 49 -7.30 -3.76 9.41
C PRO A 49 -5.92 -3.13 9.22
N TRP A 50 -5.16 -2.88 10.30
CA TRP A 50 -3.83 -2.33 10.17
C TRP A 50 -2.87 -3.27 9.44
N VAL A 51 -2.74 -4.52 9.91
CA VAL A 51 -1.83 -5.53 9.35
C VAL A 51 -2.18 -5.84 7.90
N SER A 52 -3.47 -6.03 7.60
CA SER A 52 -3.93 -6.20 6.22
C SER A 52 -3.68 -4.95 5.36
N GLY A 53 -3.75 -3.75 5.93
CA GLY A 53 -3.43 -2.50 5.23
C GLY A 53 -1.94 -2.38 4.88
N VAL A 54 -1.04 -2.74 5.80
CA VAL A 54 0.41 -2.80 5.54
C VAL A 54 0.72 -3.83 4.45
N PHE A 55 0.06 -5.00 4.49
CA PHE A 55 0.18 -6.02 3.45
C PHE A 55 -0.37 -5.54 2.09
N LEU A 56 -1.52 -4.87 2.07
CA LEU A 56 -2.10 -4.28 0.85
C LEU A 56 -1.19 -3.21 0.24
N LEU A 57 -0.51 -2.39 1.07
CA LEU A 57 0.46 -1.41 0.60
C LEU A 57 1.65 -2.09 -0.10
N LEU A 58 2.20 -3.15 0.50
CA LEU A 58 3.25 -3.97 -0.10
C LEU A 58 2.81 -4.59 -1.43
N LEU A 59 1.64 -5.23 -1.43
CA LEU A 59 1.09 -5.90 -2.60
C LEU A 59 0.82 -4.91 -3.75
N THR A 60 0.29 -3.73 -3.43
CA THR A 60 0.07 -2.66 -4.41
C THR A 60 1.39 -2.15 -4.99
N GLY A 61 2.43 -2.02 -4.16
CA GLY A 61 3.78 -1.67 -4.61
C GLY A 61 4.36 -2.71 -5.57
N VAL A 62 4.20 -4.01 -5.27
CA VAL A 62 4.62 -5.10 -6.16
C VAL A 62 3.87 -5.05 -7.49
N VAL A 63 2.55 -4.87 -7.47
CA VAL A 63 1.73 -4.74 -8.69
C VAL A 63 2.16 -3.53 -9.52
N GLY A 64 2.39 -2.38 -8.90
CA GLY A 64 2.87 -1.19 -9.61
C GLY A 64 4.24 -1.40 -10.24
N LEU A 65 5.16 -2.04 -9.51
CA LEU A 65 6.50 -2.38 -10.02
C LEU A 65 6.44 -3.35 -11.21
N THR A 66 5.68 -4.44 -11.11
CA THR A 66 5.56 -5.40 -12.22
C THR A 66 4.85 -4.79 -13.44
N GLY A 67 3.89 -3.88 -13.22
CA GLY A 67 3.25 -3.12 -14.30
C GLY A 67 4.21 -2.16 -15.00
N TYR A 68 5.13 -1.55 -14.25
CA TYR A 68 6.18 -0.71 -14.80
C TYR A 68 7.10 -1.47 -15.76
N LEU A 69 7.41 -2.73 -15.45
CA LEU A 69 8.25 -3.58 -16.29
C LEU A 69 7.58 -3.95 -17.63
N LEU A 70 6.25 -3.92 -17.71
CA LEU A 70 5.50 -4.26 -18.93
C LEU A 70 5.64 -3.24 -20.05
N VAL A 71 6.13 -2.03 -19.77
CA VAL A 71 6.43 -1.03 -20.82
C VAL A 71 7.55 -1.53 -21.73
N TRP A 72 8.46 -2.36 -21.19
CA TRP A 72 9.56 -3.01 -21.90
C TRP A 72 10.47 -2.02 -22.66
N ASP A 73 10.81 -0.93 -21.98
CA ASP A 73 11.79 0.08 -22.40
C ASP A 73 13.14 -0.12 -21.68
N GLN A 74 14.17 0.63 -22.04
CA GLN A 74 15.50 0.51 -21.40
C GLN A 74 15.45 0.70 -19.87
N ARG A 75 14.55 1.55 -19.39
CA ARG A 75 14.33 1.80 -17.96
C ARG A 75 13.75 0.57 -17.26
N ALA A 76 12.78 -0.12 -17.86
CA ALA A 76 12.28 -1.39 -17.37
C ALA A 76 13.39 -2.45 -17.26
N LEU A 77 14.35 -2.49 -18.19
CA LEU A 77 15.51 -3.40 -18.10
C LEU A 77 16.41 -3.07 -16.91
N VAL A 78 16.75 -1.79 -16.70
CA VAL A 78 17.57 -1.36 -15.55
C VAL A 78 16.89 -1.73 -14.23
N VAL A 79 15.58 -1.52 -14.14
CA VAL A 79 14.80 -1.93 -12.95
C VAL A 79 14.78 -3.45 -12.80
N THR A 80 14.64 -4.20 -13.89
CA THR A 80 14.67 -5.67 -13.87
C THR A 80 16.01 -6.19 -13.34
N GLU A 81 17.13 -5.65 -13.82
CA GLU A 81 18.46 -6.01 -13.32
C GLU A 81 18.63 -5.66 -11.84
N ALA A 82 18.15 -4.50 -11.40
CA ALA A 82 18.17 -4.10 -10.00
C ALA A 82 17.36 -5.06 -9.11
N ILE A 83 16.18 -5.49 -9.55
CA ILE A 83 15.36 -6.51 -8.85
C ILE A 83 16.12 -7.83 -8.77
N VAL A 84 16.70 -8.30 -9.88
CA VAL A 84 17.45 -9.57 -9.91
C VAL A 84 18.65 -9.52 -8.97
N ARG A 85 19.44 -8.46 -8.98
CA ARG A 85 20.56 -8.26 -8.02
C ARG A 85 20.08 -8.30 -6.57
N THR A 86 18.92 -7.69 -6.31
CA THR A 86 18.30 -7.70 -4.99
C THR A 86 17.87 -9.10 -4.58
N LEU A 87 17.21 -9.85 -5.46
CA LEU A 87 16.80 -11.24 -5.21
C LEU A 87 18.01 -12.14 -4.95
N LEU A 88 19.06 -12.05 -5.77
CA LEU A 88 20.29 -12.85 -5.58
C LEU A 88 20.96 -12.59 -4.22
N SER A 89 20.87 -11.38 -3.69
CA SER A 89 21.42 -11.09 -2.35
C SER A 89 20.74 -11.89 -1.22
N LEU A 90 19.52 -12.41 -1.43
CA LEU A 90 18.83 -13.27 -0.46
C LEU A 90 19.52 -14.62 -0.28
N ASP A 91 20.35 -15.08 -1.22
CA ASP A 91 21.11 -16.34 -1.06
C ASP A 91 22.08 -16.28 0.13
N SER A 92 22.50 -15.08 0.54
CA SER A 92 23.31 -14.89 1.75
C SER A 92 22.55 -15.16 3.06
N VAL A 93 21.22 -15.12 3.01
CA VAL A 93 20.33 -15.34 4.18
C VAL A 93 19.74 -16.74 4.14
N ILE A 94 19.19 -17.12 2.98
CA ILE A 94 18.57 -18.43 2.74
C ILE A 94 19.17 -18.97 1.46
N GLY A 95 20.13 -19.89 1.60
CA GLY A 95 20.89 -20.44 0.48
C GLY A 95 19.97 -21.01 -0.62
N GLY A 96 20.12 -20.48 -1.83
CA GLY A 96 19.40 -20.92 -3.04
C GLY A 96 18.04 -20.26 -3.26
N LEU A 97 17.49 -19.52 -2.29
CA LEU A 97 16.20 -18.84 -2.44
C LEU A 97 16.27 -17.69 -3.45
N GLY A 98 17.33 -16.88 -3.39
CA GLY A 98 17.55 -15.76 -4.28
C GLY A 98 17.72 -16.21 -5.73
N THR A 99 18.55 -17.21 -5.96
CA THR A 99 18.73 -17.83 -7.29
C THR A 99 17.43 -18.42 -7.83
N PHE A 100 16.65 -19.10 -6.98
CA PHE A 100 15.34 -19.64 -7.37
C PHE A 100 14.38 -18.53 -7.80
N LEU A 101 14.23 -17.48 -6.99
CA LEU A 101 13.34 -16.35 -7.27
C LEU A 101 13.77 -15.58 -8.52
N ALA A 102 15.07 -15.33 -8.71
CA ALA A 102 15.59 -14.64 -9.89
C ALA A 102 15.30 -15.43 -11.19
N ARG A 103 15.51 -16.76 -11.18
CA ARG A 103 15.18 -17.62 -12.33
C ARG A 103 13.67 -17.74 -12.56
N ALA A 104 12.88 -17.75 -11.48
CA ALA A 104 11.42 -17.70 -11.57
C ALA A 104 10.93 -16.38 -12.19
N LEU A 105 11.61 -15.26 -11.93
CA LEU A 105 11.32 -13.97 -12.55
C LEU A 105 11.69 -13.96 -14.04
N LEU A 106 12.92 -14.34 -14.38
CA LEU A 106 13.50 -14.16 -15.73
C LEU A 106 13.13 -15.25 -16.74
N ALA A 107 12.80 -16.47 -16.31
CA ALA A 107 12.65 -17.62 -17.22
C ALA A 107 13.94 -18.01 -17.96
N GLY A 108 15.10 -17.74 -17.35
CA GLY A 108 16.42 -17.97 -17.92
C GLY A 108 17.46 -17.17 -17.13
N ASP A 109 18.66 -17.02 -17.70
CA ASP A 109 19.75 -16.25 -17.08
C ASP A 109 19.72 -14.76 -17.49
N GLN A 110 18.95 -14.41 -18.53
CA GLN A 110 18.82 -13.05 -19.06
C GLN A 110 17.36 -12.70 -19.37
N PRO A 111 16.96 -11.41 -19.30
CA PRO A 111 15.63 -10.96 -19.71
C PRO A 111 15.30 -11.37 -21.16
N ASN A 112 14.13 -11.96 -21.36
CA ASN A 112 13.70 -12.49 -22.65
C ASN A 112 12.17 -12.39 -22.82
N ASN A 113 11.64 -12.87 -23.94
CA ASN A 113 10.20 -12.81 -24.25
C ASN A 113 9.32 -13.53 -23.20
N LEU A 114 9.81 -14.61 -22.59
CA LEU A 114 9.07 -15.30 -21.52
C LEU A 114 9.06 -14.48 -20.23
N THR A 115 10.10 -13.68 -19.95
CA THR A 115 10.11 -12.72 -18.84
C THR A 115 8.92 -11.77 -18.94
N LEU A 116 8.64 -11.21 -20.12
CA LEU A 116 7.52 -10.29 -20.33
C LEU A 116 6.17 -10.95 -20.03
N SER A 117 5.95 -12.16 -20.54
CA SER A 117 4.75 -12.94 -20.24
C SER A 117 4.60 -13.23 -18.74
N ARG A 118 5.70 -13.55 -18.03
CA ARG A 118 5.68 -13.74 -16.58
C ARG A 118 5.37 -12.45 -15.82
N MET A 119 5.91 -11.31 -16.25
CA MET A 119 5.60 -10.01 -15.65
C MET A 119 4.11 -9.69 -15.81
N PHE A 120 3.49 -10.06 -16.93
CA PHE A 120 2.06 -9.86 -17.13
C PHE A 120 1.23 -10.65 -16.11
N PHE A 121 1.55 -11.94 -15.92
CA PHE A 121 0.90 -12.77 -14.90
C PHE A 121 1.16 -12.25 -13.47
N LEU A 122 2.39 -11.81 -13.18
CA LEU A 122 2.77 -11.23 -11.88
C LEU A 122 2.22 -9.82 -11.65
N HIS A 123 1.69 -9.17 -12.68
CA HIS A 123 0.96 -7.92 -12.55
C HIS A 123 -0.52 -8.18 -12.30
N VAL A 124 -1.16 -8.95 -13.20
CA VAL A 124 -2.61 -9.17 -13.16
C VAL A 124 -3.03 -10.10 -12.01
N GLY A 125 -2.30 -11.18 -11.75
CA GLY A 125 -2.63 -12.15 -10.70
C GLY A 125 -2.67 -11.51 -9.30
N PRO A 126 -1.58 -10.86 -8.84
CA PRO A 126 -1.56 -10.12 -7.58
C PRO A 126 -2.56 -8.96 -7.54
N ALA A 127 -2.85 -8.29 -8.67
CA ALA A 127 -3.88 -7.26 -8.72
C ALA A 127 -5.28 -7.82 -8.40
N VAL A 128 -5.59 -9.06 -8.80
CA VAL A 128 -6.84 -9.73 -8.40
C VAL A 128 -6.83 -10.09 -6.91
N LEU A 129 -5.68 -10.49 -6.35
CA LEU A 129 -5.56 -10.78 -4.92
C LEU A 129 -5.80 -9.55 -4.03
N ILE A 130 -5.59 -8.33 -4.53
CA ILE A 130 -5.92 -7.10 -3.79
C ILE A 130 -7.40 -7.10 -3.37
N PHE A 131 -8.33 -7.59 -4.20
CA PHE A 131 -9.76 -7.65 -3.84
C PHE A 131 -10.03 -8.61 -2.66
N PHE A 132 -9.33 -9.74 -2.62
CA PHE A 132 -9.42 -10.67 -1.49
C PHE A 132 -8.88 -10.06 -0.19
N PHE A 133 -7.72 -9.40 -0.25
CA PHE A 133 -7.16 -8.75 0.94
C PHE A 133 -7.93 -7.49 1.36
N LEU A 134 -8.59 -6.79 0.42
CA LEU A 134 -9.55 -5.73 0.74
C LEU A 134 -10.73 -6.28 1.55
N TRP A 135 -11.25 -7.46 1.19
CA TRP A 135 -12.27 -8.12 1.99
C TRP A 135 -11.76 -8.38 3.42
N VAL A 136 -10.56 -8.95 3.58
CA VAL A 136 -9.91 -9.15 4.89
C VAL A 136 -9.76 -7.82 5.66
N HIS A 137 -9.37 -6.76 4.96
CA HIS A 137 -9.19 -5.41 5.52
C HIS A 137 -10.49 -4.83 6.12
N TYR A 138 -11.65 -5.22 5.57
CA TYR A 138 -12.96 -4.77 6.04
C TYR A 138 -13.59 -5.68 7.11
N LEU A 139 -13.16 -6.93 7.27
CA LEU A 139 -13.81 -7.93 8.12
C LEU A 139 -14.07 -7.48 9.57
N ARG A 140 -13.12 -6.77 10.20
CA ARG A 140 -13.26 -6.32 11.60
C ARG A 140 -13.74 -4.89 11.76
N LEU A 141 -14.11 -4.21 10.66
CA LEU A 141 -14.61 -2.84 10.71
C LEU A 141 -16.13 -2.84 10.86
N HIS A 142 -16.62 -2.28 11.98
CA HIS A 142 -18.05 -2.03 12.17
C HIS A 142 -18.43 -0.72 11.46
N ARG A 143 -19.40 -0.79 10.54
CA ARG A 143 -19.89 0.35 9.73
C ARG A 143 -18.76 1.15 9.06
N PRO A 144 -17.91 0.51 8.23
CA PRO A 144 -16.86 1.22 7.52
C PRO A 144 -17.49 2.24 6.57
N LYS A 145 -17.03 3.49 6.63
CA LYS A 145 -17.35 4.49 5.62
C LYS A 145 -16.41 4.27 4.43
N ILE A 146 -16.89 3.52 3.43
CA ILE A 146 -16.11 3.12 2.25
C ILE A 146 -15.98 4.30 1.26
N TRP A 147 -17.00 5.16 1.19
CA TRP A 147 -17.01 6.29 0.27
C TRP A 147 -16.41 7.56 0.92
N PRO A 148 -15.31 8.11 0.36
CA PRO A 148 -14.83 9.42 0.76
C PRO A 148 -15.86 10.50 0.41
N PRO A 149 -15.77 11.69 1.04
CA PRO A 149 -16.61 12.83 0.66
C PRO A 149 -16.49 13.12 -0.84
N ALA A 150 -17.61 13.45 -1.50
CA ALA A 150 -17.66 13.66 -2.94
C ALA A 150 -16.60 14.65 -3.44
N PHE A 151 -16.34 15.72 -2.68
CA PHE A 151 -15.28 16.68 -2.98
C PHE A 151 -13.90 16.02 -3.13
N VAL A 152 -13.52 15.11 -2.23
CA VAL A 152 -12.22 14.43 -2.29
C VAL A 152 -12.17 13.49 -3.49
N THR A 153 -13.25 12.74 -3.75
CA THR A 153 -13.35 11.86 -4.91
C THR A 153 -13.23 12.62 -6.23
N LEU A 154 -13.93 13.74 -6.36
CA LEU A 154 -13.88 14.58 -7.56
C LEU A 154 -12.51 15.24 -7.71
N LEU A 155 -11.89 15.66 -6.62
CA LEU A 155 -10.54 16.20 -6.63
C LEU A 155 -9.52 15.15 -7.08
N THR A 156 -9.58 13.91 -6.57
CA THR A 156 -8.64 12.86 -6.98
C THR A 156 -8.85 12.46 -8.44
N ILE A 157 -10.09 12.20 -8.86
CA ILE A 157 -10.40 11.88 -10.26
C ILE A 157 -9.99 13.04 -11.18
N GLY A 158 -10.39 14.27 -10.82
CA GLY A 158 -10.04 15.48 -11.57
C GLY A 158 -8.53 15.68 -11.69
N SER A 159 -7.78 15.45 -10.62
CA SER A 159 -6.31 15.54 -10.64
C SER A 159 -5.68 14.51 -11.57
N VAL A 160 -6.15 13.25 -11.55
CA VAL A 160 -5.63 12.19 -12.45
C VAL A 160 -5.96 12.54 -13.91
N LEU A 161 -7.17 12.99 -14.21
CA LEU A 161 -7.56 13.37 -15.56
C LEU A 161 -6.81 14.62 -16.05
N LEU A 162 -6.61 15.60 -15.17
CA LEU A 162 -5.85 16.80 -15.48
C LEU A 162 -4.40 16.46 -15.79
N VAL A 163 -3.75 15.67 -14.94
CA VAL A 163 -2.37 15.22 -15.17
C VAL A 163 -2.27 14.36 -16.42
N ALA A 164 -3.20 13.43 -16.63
CA ALA A 164 -3.24 12.59 -17.84
C ALA A 164 -3.45 13.38 -19.14
N GLY A 165 -4.15 14.50 -19.08
CA GLY A 165 -4.36 15.39 -20.24
C GLY A 165 -3.21 16.37 -20.47
N LEU A 166 -2.55 16.84 -19.41
CA LEU A 166 -1.46 17.83 -19.50
C LEU A 166 -0.10 17.19 -19.74
N LEU A 167 0.15 16.01 -19.16
CA LEU A 167 1.43 15.31 -19.20
C LEU A 167 1.25 14.00 -19.95
N PRO A 168 1.63 13.92 -21.24
CA PRO A 168 1.62 12.65 -21.96
C PRO A 168 2.69 11.71 -21.40
N VAL A 169 2.38 10.41 -21.34
CA VAL A 169 3.33 9.43 -20.80
C VAL A 169 4.39 9.08 -21.84
N GLU A 170 5.60 9.56 -21.64
CA GLU A 170 6.74 9.26 -22.50
C GLU A 170 7.26 7.83 -22.27
N THR A 171 7.60 7.14 -23.35
CA THR A 171 8.40 5.90 -23.33
C THR A 171 9.80 6.22 -23.79
N THR A 172 10.81 5.64 -23.14
CA THR A 172 12.19 5.72 -23.63
C THR A 172 12.41 4.77 -24.80
N LEU A 173 13.66 4.64 -25.26
CA LEU A 173 14.05 3.70 -26.30
C LEU A 173 13.63 2.26 -25.95
N PRO A 174 13.25 1.45 -26.97
CA PRO A 174 12.90 0.05 -26.77
C PRO A 174 14.04 -0.77 -26.14
N ALA A 175 13.68 -1.76 -25.33
CA ALA A 175 14.60 -2.70 -24.69
C ALA A 175 15.48 -3.54 -25.67
N THR A 176 15.18 -3.51 -26.98
CA THR A 176 15.98 -4.16 -28.03
C THR A 176 17.26 -3.41 -28.39
N GLN A 177 17.42 -2.16 -27.98
CA GLN A 177 18.65 -1.41 -28.19
C GLN A 177 19.62 -1.60 -27.01
N PRO A 178 20.95 -1.59 -27.24
CA PRO A 178 21.94 -1.68 -26.18
C PRO A 178 21.62 -0.64 -25.09
N ILE A 179 21.72 -1.04 -23.81
CA ILE A 179 21.52 -0.15 -22.68
C ILE A 179 22.42 1.07 -22.90
N VAL A 180 21.82 2.26 -23.02
CA VAL A 180 22.61 3.50 -23.12
C VAL A 180 23.43 3.57 -21.83
N ALA A 181 24.75 3.51 -21.98
CA ALA A 181 25.69 3.47 -20.85
C ALA A 181 25.55 4.70 -19.93
N ASP A 182 24.98 5.79 -20.46
CA ASP A 182 24.64 6.98 -19.70
C ASP A 182 23.25 6.86 -19.04
N GLN A 183 23.22 6.27 -17.84
CA GLN A 183 22.03 6.21 -16.99
C GLN A 183 21.48 7.60 -16.62
N ALA A 184 22.24 8.68 -16.82
CA ALA A 184 21.80 10.05 -16.53
C ALA A 184 20.73 10.58 -17.49
N GLN A 185 20.51 9.92 -18.64
CA GLN A 185 19.47 10.29 -19.60
C GLN A 185 18.12 9.60 -19.38
N ILE A 186 18.00 8.68 -18.41
CA ILE A 186 16.74 8.02 -18.10
C ILE A 186 15.90 8.96 -17.22
N PRO A 187 14.73 9.45 -17.68
CA PRO A 187 13.90 10.33 -16.87
C PRO A 187 13.51 9.65 -15.55
N TYR A 188 13.86 10.28 -14.44
CA TYR A 188 13.61 9.73 -13.11
C TYR A 188 12.11 9.72 -12.79
N ASP A 189 11.64 8.55 -12.36
CA ASP A 189 10.29 8.33 -11.86
C ASP A 189 10.36 8.13 -10.34
N VAL A 190 9.79 9.06 -9.59
CA VAL A 190 9.93 9.10 -8.13
C VAL A 190 9.33 7.86 -7.46
N PHE A 191 8.25 7.29 -8.01
CA PHE A 191 7.49 6.23 -7.33
C PHE A 191 7.96 4.82 -7.64
N TYR A 192 8.51 4.58 -8.83
CA TYR A 192 8.94 3.24 -9.24
C TYR A 192 10.45 3.08 -9.42
N LEU A 193 11.22 4.18 -9.51
CA LEU A 193 12.69 4.11 -9.59
C LEU A 193 13.41 4.32 -8.26
N TRP A 194 12.72 4.67 -7.17
CA TRP A 194 13.35 4.80 -5.86
C TRP A 194 14.13 3.55 -5.41
N PRO A 195 13.75 2.29 -5.72
CA PRO A 195 14.56 1.13 -5.35
C PRO A 195 15.92 1.15 -6.07
N VAL A 196 15.95 1.56 -7.34
CA VAL A 196 17.20 1.70 -8.11
C VAL A 196 18.09 2.78 -7.50
N LEU A 197 17.50 3.92 -7.10
CA LEU A 197 18.24 4.99 -6.44
C LEU A 197 18.87 4.54 -5.13
N LEU A 198 18.14 3.76 -4.31
CA LEU A 198 18.70 3.21 -3.08
C LEU A 198 19.85 2.23 -3.37
N LEU A 199 19.71 1.39 -4.40
CA LEU A 199 20.74 0.42 -4.81
C LEU A 199 21.98 1.08 -5.43
N GLN A 200 21.89 2.32 -5.89
CA GLN A 200 23.06 3.12 -6.27
C GLN A 200 23.81 3.66 -5.04
N SER A 201 23.10 3.89 -3.94
CA SER A 201 23.66 4.44 -2.70
C SER A 201 24.10 3.41 -1.66
N ALA A 202 23.56 2.19 -1.73
CA ALA A 202 23.75 1.14 -0.72
C ALA A 202 23.73 -0.26 -1.36
N SER A 203 24.30 -1.25 -0.66
CA SER A 203 24.27 -2.63 -1.15
C SER A 203 22.84 -3.20 -1.12
N PRO A 204 22.50 -4.16 -2.01
CA PRO A 204 21.16 -4.73 -2.05
C PRO A 204 20.70 -5.36 -0.73
N ALA A 205 21.62 -6.00 0.00
CA ALA A 205 21.35 -6.56 1.31
C ALA A 205 20.96 -5.48 2.34
N VAL A 206 21.62 -4.32 2.33
CA VAL A 206 21.29 -3.20 3.22
C VAL A 206 19.92 -2.63 2.88
N VAL A 207 19.63 -2.43 1.59
CA VAL A 207 18.31 -1.93 1.15
C VAL A 207 17.19 -2.87 1.59
N LEU A 208 17.36 -4.18 1.38
CA LEU A 208 16.40 -5.18 1.85
C LEU A 208 16.26 -5.20 3.38
N ALA A 209 17.36 -5.12 4.12
CA ALA A 209 17.31 -5.08 5.58
C ALA A 209 16.55 -3.86 6.10
N VAL A 210 16.77 -2.68 5.51
CA VAL A 210 16.06 -1.45 5.87
C VAL A 210 14.57 -1.56 5.55
N LEU A 211 14.20 -2.04 4.36
CA LEU A 211 12.80 -2.24 3.99
C LEU A 211 12.12 -3.27 4.90
N ALA A 212 12.79 -4.41 5.15
CA ALA A 212 12.30 -5.43 6.06
C ALA A 212 12.13 -4.88 7.49
N ALA A 213 13.04 -4.01 7.95
CA ALA A 213 12.92 -3.36 9.25
C ALA A 213 11.73 -2.39 9.28
N ILE A 214 11.55 -1.54 8.26
CA ILE A 214 10.42 -0.59 8.18
C ILE A 214 9.09 -1.35 8.21
N PHE A 215 8.91 -2.33 7.31
CA PHE A 215 7.67 -3.11 7.26
C PHE A 215 7.50 -3.99 8.50
N GLY A 216 8.58 -4.56 9.04
CA GLY A 216 8.55 -5.32 10.29
C GLY A 216 8.07 -4.49 11.48
N VAL A 217 8.57 -3.26 11.62
CA VAL A 217 8.09 -2.30 12.62
C VAL A 217 6.62 -1.99 12.40
N LEU A 218 6.20 -1.67 11.18
CA LEU A 218 4.79 -1.40 10.86
C LEU A 218 3.90 -2.60 11.19
N PHE A 219 4.32 -3.83 10.89
CA PHE A 219 3.57 -5.04 11.23
C PHE A 219 3.43 -5.21 12.73
N VAL A 220 4.51 -5.05 13.50
CA VAL A 220 4.49 -5.30 14.95
C VAL A 220 3.84 -4.15 15.74
N LEU A 221 3.76 -2.95 15.15
CA LEU A 221 3.30 -1.72 15.80
C LEU A 221 2.01 -1.84 16.63
N PRO A 222 0.94 -2.53 16.18
CA PRO A 222 -0.29 -2.70 16.97
C PRO A 222 -0.09 -3.34 18.34
N TRP A 223 0.90 -4.22 18.46
CA TRP A 223 1.15 -5.06 19.64
C TRP A 223 2.22 -4.52 20.58
N ILE A 224 2.92 -3.44 20.19
CA ILE A 224 3.85 -2.76 21.08
C ILE A 224 3.03 -2.06 22.18
N PRO A 225 3.19 -2.36 23.46
CA PRO A 225 2.38 -1.75 24.52
C PRO A 225 2.54 -0.23 24.52
N ALA A 226 1.43 0.49 24.33
CA ALA A 226 1.43 1.94 24.48
C ALA A 226 1.52 2.29 25.97
N LYS A 227 2.31 3.33 26.31
CA LYS A 227 2.23 3.93 27.64
C LYS A 227 0.80 4.44 27.81
N THR A 228 0.09 3.89 28.77
CA THR A 228 -1.32 4.10 29.09
C THR A 228 -1.71 5.59 29.01
N HIS A 229 -2.52 5.95 28.00
CA HIS A 229 -3.35 7.14 28.16
C HIS A 229 -4.50 6.78 29.11
N ARG A 230 -4.56 7.50 30.23
CA ARG A 230 -5.52 7.40 31.33
C ARG A 230 -6.90 6.91 30.87
N TYR A 231 -7.37 5.87 31.55
CA TYR A 231 -8.75 5.41 31.56
C TYR A 231 -9.71 6.60 31.43
N VAL A 232 -10.42 6.68 30.30
CA VAL A 232 -11.67 7.45 30.27
C VAL A 232 -12.59 6.71 31.22
N ASN A 233 -13.02 7.39 32.27
CA ASN A 233 -13.95 6.86 33.25
C ASN A 233 -15.13 6.22 32.53
N VAL A 234 -15.15 4.89 32.48
CA VAL A 234 -16.35 4.16 32.10
C VAL A 234 -17.32 4.47 33.22
N ALA A 235 -18.36 5.24 32.93
CA ALA A 235 -19.45 5.44 33.86
C ALA A 235 -20.02 4.04 34.15
N THR A 236 -19.67 3.48 35.30
CA THR A 236 -20.29 2.30 35.85
C THR A 236 -21.71 2.71 36.21
N VAL A 237 -22.68 2.32 35.38
CA VAL A 237 -24.09 2.43 35.75
C VAL A 237 -24.31 1.42 36.87
N THR A 238 -24.23 1.88 38.11
CA THR A 238 -24.66 1.13 39.28
C THR A 238 -26.19 0.97 39.21
N PRO A 239 -26.73 -0.25 39.20
CA PRO A 239 -28.17 -0.45 39.29
C PRO A 239 -28.61 -0.30 40.75
N GLU A 240 -28.49 0.90 41.32
CA GLU A 240 -28.97 1.17 42.69
C GLU A 240 -30.44 1.60 42.73
N SER A 241 -31.15 1.44 41.62
CA SER A 241 -32.62 1.50 41.62
C SER A 241 -33.16 0.45 40.67
N ALA A 242 -33.13 -0.81 41.12
CA ALA A 242 -34.16 -1.76 40.72
C ALA A 242 -35.51 -1.18 41.18
N ILE A 243 -36.15 -0.42 40.30
CA ILE A 243 -37.49 0.10 40.52
C ILE A 243 -38.41 -1.12 40.60
N LEU A 244 -38.81 -1.48 41.82
CA LEU A 244 -39.98 -2.33 42.05
C LEU A 244 -41.20 -1.54 41.55
N CYS A 245 -41.56 -1.71 40.27
CA CYS A 245 -42.82 -1.22 39.74
C CYS A 245 -43.95 -2.13 40.22
N SER A 246 -44.55 -1.81 41.37
CA SER A 246 -45.70 -2.57 41.89
C SER A 246 -47.05 -2.05 41.40
N ARG A 247 -47.16 -0.94 40.65
CA ARG A 247 -48.41 -0.47 40.00
C ARG A 247 -48.19 0.34 38.71
N PRO A 248 -49.10 0.32 37.72
CA PRO A 248 -48.81 0.73 36.34
C PRO A 248 -49.16 2.20 35.96
N SER A 249 -49.26 3.15 36.90
CA SER A 249 -49.75 4.50 36.55
C SER A 249 -48.86 5.70 36.87
N VAL A 250 -47.67 5.53 37.48
CA VAL A 250 -46.77 6.68 37.73
C VAL A 250 -45.31 6.26 37.62
N CYS A 251 -44.68 6.58 36.49
CA CYS A 251 -43.23 6.57 36.34
C CYS A 251 -42.79 7.97 35.88
N SER A 252 -42.44 8.86 36.81
CA SER A 252 -41.75 10.11 36.48
C SER A 252 -40.24 9.86 36.52
N SER A 253 -39.58 9.92 35.38
CA SER A 253 -38.13 9.77 35.24
C SER A 253 -37.41 11.01 35.75
N SER A 254 -37.03 11.04 37.02
CA SER A 254 -35.98 11.96 37.48
C SER A 254 -34.63 11.24 37.39
N PHE A 255 -33.93 11.41 36.27
CA PHE A 255 -32.54 10.98 36.13
C PHE A 255 -31.65 11.97 36.90
N ARG A 256 -31.17 11.59 38.10
CA ARG A 256 -30.04 12.29 38.74
C ARG A 256 -28.75 11.59 38.36
N ILE A 257 -27.93 12.24 37.55
CA ILE A 257 -26.54 11.86 37.33
C ILE A 257 -25.77 12.25 38.60
N SER A 258 -25.47 11.28 39.46
CA SER A 258 -24.58 11.47 40.60
C SER A 258 -23.15 11.10 40.17
N ALA A 259 -22.33 12.10 39.89
CA ALA A 259 -20.90 11.89 39.69
C ALA A 259 -20.24 11.70 41.07
N ARG A 260 -20.07 10.45 41.50
CA ARG A 260 -19.32 10.15 42.74
C ARG A 260 -17.82 10.20 42.42
N MET A 261 -17.15 11.29 42.79
CA MET A 261 -15.70 11.38 42.83
C MET A 261 -15.19 10.38 43.88
N MET A 262 -14.65 9.23 43.45
CA MET A 262 -13.78 8.43 44.30
C MET A 262 -12.41 9.08 44.29
N SER A 263 -12.16 9.89 45.32
CA SER A 263 -10.82 10.17 45.80
C SER A 263 -10.32 8.91 46.51
N SER A 264 -9.30 8.25 45.98
CA SER A 264 -8.49 7.32 46.76
C SER A 264 -7.07 7.83 46.77
N MET A 265 -6.69 8.35 47.94
CA MET A 265 -5.32 8.54 48.39
C MET A 265 -4.58 7.20 48.45
N VAL A 266 -3.24 7.33 48.40
CA VAL A 266 -2.15 6.33 48.49
C VAL A 266 -1.77 5.68 47.17
#